data_AF-A0A3D0GK60-F1
#
_entry.id   AF-A0A3D0GK60-F1
#
_cell.length_a   1.000
_cell.length_b   1.000
_cell.length_c   1.000
_cell.angle_alpha   90.00
_cell.angle_beta   90.00
_cell.angle_gamma   90.00
#
_symmetry.space_group_name_H-M   'P 1'
#
loop_
_entity.id
_entity.type
_entity.pdbx_description
1 polymer ?
#
loop_
_entity_poly.entity_id
_entity_poly.type
_entity_poly.pdbx_seq_one_letter_code
_entity_poly.pdbx_strand_id
1 'polypeptide(L)' 'MDKLQTAAEAISSIQSGMTIGIGGWGPRRKPMALVRELLRSDVKDLTVVAYGGADVGMLCAAGKVKKV' A
#
# COMPACT_ATOMS: atom_id res chain seq x y z
N MET A 1 0.05 22.35 13.71
CA MET A 1 0.93 21.88 12.61
C MET A 1 0.04 21.28 11.56
N ASP A 2 0.13 21.79 10.33
CA ASP A 2 -0.60 21.23 9.18
C ASP A 2 0.00 19.87 8.79
N LYS A 3 -0.85 18.92 8.40
CA LYS A 3 -0.48 17.55 8.01
C LYS A 3 -1.02 17.19 6.62
N LEU A 4 -1.55 18.17 5.88
CA LEU A 4 -1.99 17.96 4.51
C LEU A 4 -0.79 17.58 3.64
N GLN A 5 -0.94 16.49 2.91
CA GLN A 5 0.05 15.93 2.01
C GLN A 5 -0.64 15.36 0.78
N THR A 6 0.06 15.35 -0.34
CA THR A 6 -0.30 14.59 -1.53
C THR A 6 -0.13 13.09 -1.29
N ALA A 7 -0.74 12.26 -2.14
CA ALA A 7 -0.57 10.81 -2.07
C ALA A 7 0.89 10.37 -2.27
N ALA A 8 1.62 11.06 -3.18
CA ALA A 8 3.02 10.79 -3.44
C ALA A 8 3.90 11.09 -2.22
N GLU A 9 3.68 12.24 -1.57
CA GLU A 9 4.38 12.59 -0.33
C GLU A 9 4.07 11.57 0.78
N ALA A 10 2.81 11.17 0.93
CA ALA A 10 2.41 10.20 1.94
C ALA A 10 3.13 8.85 1.78
N ILE A 11 3.21 8.32 0.54
CA ILE A 11 3.88 7.03 0.29
C ILE A 11 5.41 7.13 0.23
N SER A 12 5.99 8.33 0.11
CA SER A 12 7.45 8.53 0.00
C SER A 12 8.24 8.02 1.21
N SER A 13 7.56 7.90 2.36
CA SER A 13 8.11 7.35 3.59
C SER A 13 8.18 5.81 3.61
N ILE A 14 7.50 5.13 2.68
CA ILE A 14 7.46 3.66 2.60
C ILE A 14 8.69 3.19 1.83
N GLN A 15 9.43 2.24 2.43
CA GLN A 15 10.63 1.66 1.84
C GLN A 15 10.45 0.16 1.62
N SER A 16 11.27 -0.40 0.72
CA SER A 16 11.27 -1.84 0.46
C SER A 16 11.58 -2.64 1.72
N GLY A 17 10.90 -3.77 1.91
CA GLY A 17 11.06 -4.62 3.09
C GLY A 17 10.22 -4.21 4.31
N MET A 18 9.52 -3.08 4.28
CA MET A 18 8.67 -2.66 5.40
C MET A 18 7.46 -3.58 5.60
N THR A 19 6.99 -3.63 6.86
CA THR A 19 5.66 -4.16 7.17
C THR A 19 4.65 -3.02 7.18
N ILE A 20 3.62 -3.11 6.35
CA ILE A 20 2.59 -2.07 6.23
C ILE A 20 1.20 -2.65 6.54
N GLY A 21 0.38 -1.85 7.22
CA GLY A 21 -1.03 -2.15 7.44
C GLY A 21 -1.91 -1.46 6.41
N ILE A 22 -2.85 -2.19 5.79
CA ILE A 22 -3.86 -1.59 4.89
C ILE A 22 -5.25 -1.79 5.49
N GLY A 23 -5.88 -0.68 5.86
CA GLY A 23 -7.23 -0.64 6.43
C GLY A 23 -8.35 -1.02 5.45
N GLY A 24 -9.59 -0.94 5.92
CA GLY A 24 -10.79 -1.38 5.18
C GLY A 24 -10.99 -2.91 5.24
N TRP A 25 -11.98 -3.43 4.50
CA TRP A 25 -12.36 -4.86 4.52
C TRP A 25 -12.77 -5.36 3.15
N GLY A 26 -12.04 -6.31 2.56
CA GLY A 26 -12.36 -6.80 1.23
C GLY A 26 -12.41 -5.65 0.22
N PRO A 27 -13.51 -5.46 -0.53
CA PRO A 27 -13.68 -4.33 -1.45
C PRO A 27 -14.11 -3.02 -0.76
N ARG A 28 -14.30 -3.00 0.57
CA ARG A 28 -14.97 -1.89 1.27
C ARG A 28 -13.96 -0.87 1.79
N ARG A 29 -14.06 0.37 1.30
CA ARG A 29 -13.30 1.55 1.75
C ARG A 29 -11.78 1.32 1.84
N LYS A 30 -11.22 0.58 0.88
CA LYS A 30 -9.76 0.45 0.74
C LYS A 30 -9.16 1.78 0.31
N PRO A 31 -7.97 2.18 0.81
CA PRO A 31 -7.31 3.44 0.46
C PRO A 31 -6.66 3.36 -0.94
N MET A 32 -7.46 3.09 -1.97
CA MET A 32 -6.97 2.74 -3.30
C MET A 32 -6.18 3.86 -3.99
N ALA A 33 -6.32 5.12 -3.56
CA ALA A 33 -5.46 6.20 -4.03
C ALA A 33 -3.99 5.98 -3.62
N LEU A 34 -3.75 5.65 -2.35
CA LEU A 34 -2.40 5.35 -1.83
C LEU A 34 -1.86 4.04 -2.39
N VAL A 35 -2.70 3.00 -2.54
CA VAL A 35 -2.29 1.73 -3.15
C VAL A 35 -1.83 1.94 -4.59
N ARG A 36 -2.57 2.73 -5.38
CA ARG A 36 -2.17 3.06 -6.76
C ARG A 36 -0.90 3.88 -6.82
N GLU A 37 -0.66 4.76 -5.86
CA GLU A 37 0.60 5.50 -5.80
C GLU A 37 1.78 4.60 -5.43
N LEU A 38 1.60 3.69 -4.48
CA LEU A 38 2.58 2.67 -4.13
C LEU A 38 2.86 1.70 -5.30
N LEU A 39 1.88 1.45 -6.17
CA LEU A 39 2.07 0.67 -7.39
C LEU A 39 2.99 1.36 -8.40
N ARG A 40 3.03 2.71 -8.42
CA ARG A 40 3.90 3.50 -9.31
C ARG A 40 5.35 3.60 -8.82
N SER A 41 5.61 3.36 -7.54
CA SER A 41 6.96 3.40 -6.99
C SER A 41 7.77 2.14 -7.32
N ASP A 42 9.05 2.13 -6.99
CA ASP A 42 9.97 0.99 -7.09
C ASP A 42 9.99 0.12 -5.81
N VAL A 43 9.22 0.49 -4.79
CA VAL A 43 9.12 -0.23 -3.51
C VAL A 43 8.65 -1.66 -3.73
N LYS A 44 9.32 -2.61 -3.07
CA LYS A 44 9.07 -4.06 -3.15
C LYS A 44 9.32 -4.77 -1.82
N ASP A 45 9.19 -6.09 -1.81
CA ASP A 45 9.46 -6.94 -0.66
C ASP A 45 8.63 -6.61 0.60
N LEU A 46 7.43 -6.04 0.41
CA LEU A 46 6.58 -5.60 1.51
C LEU A 46 5.96 -6.79 2.25
N THR A 47 5.86 -6.67 3.57
CA THR A 47 4.96 -7.51 4.36
C THR A 47 3.65 -6.75 4.57
N VAL A 48 2.52 -7.31 4.14
CA VAL A 48 1.23 -6.60 4.12
C VAL A 48 0.26 -7.22 5.12
N VAL A 49 -0.17 -6.45 6.11
CA VAL A 49 -1.20 -6.85 7.08
C VAL A 49 -2.54 -6.20 6.69
N ALA A 50 -3.52 -6.99 6.28
CA ALA A 50 -4.81 -6.46 5.83
C ALA A 50 -5.97 -7.48 5.90
N TYR A 51 -7.19 -6.97 6.05
CA TYR A 51 -8.39 -7.69 5.61
C TYR A 51 -8.50 -7.56 4.08
N GLY A 52 -7.78 -8.43 3.37
CA GLY A 52 -7.43 -8.27 1.96
C GLY A 52 -8.61 -8.15 0.99
N GLY A 53 -8.40 -7.36 -0.07
CA GLY A 53 -9.28 -7.24 -1.24
C GLY A 53 -8.47 -6.88 -2.48
N ALA A 54 -8.96 -5.91 -3.27
CA ALA A 54 -8.27 -5.47 -4.49
C ALA A 54 -6.89 -4.85 -4.21
N ASP A 55 -6.69 -4.27 -3.02
CA ASP A 55 -5.41 -3.72 -2.56
C ASP A 55 -4.29 -4.77 -2.55
N VAL A 56 -4.47 -5.85 -1.78
CA VAL A 56 -3.51 -6.95 -1.67
C VAL A 56 -3.34 -7.63 -3.02
N GLY A 57 -4.44 -7.90 -3.73
CA GLY A 57 -4.40 -8.53 -5.05
C GLY A 57 -3.55 -7.75 -6.06
N MET A 58 -3.73 -6.42 -6.15
CA MET A 58 -2.94 -5.60 -7.06
C MET A 58 -1.46 -5.51 -6.66
N LEU A 59 -1.14 -5.40 -5.36
CA LEU A 59 0.24 -5.38 -4.90
C LEU A 59 0.95 -6.72 -5.14
N CYS A 60 0.26 -7.84 -4.93
CA CYS A 60 0.77 -9.17 -5.27
C CYS A 60 0.99 -9.32 -6.78
N ALA A 61 0.02 -8.89 -7.61
CA ALA A 61 0.14 -8.94 -9.07
C ALA A 61 1.31 -8.10 -9.60
N ALA A 62 1.64 -6.99 -8.92
CA ALA A 62 2.79 -6.16 -9.24
C ALA A 62 4.13 -6.67 -8.65
N GLY A 63 4.14 -7.83 -7.97
CA GLY A 63 5.35 -8.39 -7.38
C GLY A 63 5.91 -7.61 -6.19
N LYS A 64 5.08 -6.77 -5.54
CA LYS A 64 5.53 -5.89 -4.45
C LYS A 64 5.49 -6.54 -3.07
N VAL A 65 4.87 -7.72 -2.95
CA VAL A 65 4.58 -8.37 -1.67
C VAL A 65 5.48 -9.59 -1.46
N LYS A 66 6.19 -9.60 -0.33
CA LYS A 66 6.97 -10.73 0.17
C LYS A 66 6.14 -11.66 1.05
N LYS A 67 5.22 -11.09 1.85
CA LYS A 67 4.39 -11.82 2.81
C LYS A 67 3.06 -11.10 3.02
N VAL A 68 1.99 -11.86 3.20
CA VAL A 68 0.67 -11.41 3.67
C VAL A 68 0.35 -12.00 5.04
#